data_AF-A0A7K2E3D1-F1
#
_entry.id   AF-A0A7K2E3D1-F1
#
_cell.length_a   1.000
_cell.length_b   1.000
_cell.length_c   1.000
_cell.angle_alpha   90.00
_cell.angle_beta   90.00
_cell.angle_gamma   90.00
#
_symmetry.space_group_name_H-M   'P 1'
#
loop_
_entity.id
_entity.type
_entity.pdbx_description
1 polymer ?
#
loop_
_entity_poly.entity_id
_entity_poly.type
_entity_poly.pdbx_seq_one_letter_code
_entity_poly.pdbx_strand_id
1 'polypeptide(L)'
;MPAAFRDRFRRGSADTGCEPFPSDPADQDSDQDPGDGEVGEWLAYELHEWSLESRVMLQQLLTVDKVVHSWQGTTLMVHESLEEKVDSLVDEVDETEKAKEATSRPIGPEDSLTAFELAEWSEALRAELVERLVQARVPHLLDTEGDVPESDAAEGGADQETEPGEVCDLLVREADEDRVELVIDDLLAREEEAQFEELDGLEVNELLSSLFVACDRLRKDPGDLDGVRGVTTNARRIARVRTPFGFSAPNWRDLRNSVGELLDLVASEDADRDDLREMAHRMSDTLRTLV
;
A
#
# COMPACT_ATOMS: atom_id res chain seq x y z
N MET A 1 8.89 -3.99 26.66
CA MET A 1 10.11 -3.99 25.83
C MET A 1 11.22 -4.72 26.59
N PRO A 2 11.57 -5.98 26.30
CA PRO A 2 12.92 -6.44 26.61
C PRO A 2 13.87 -5.90 25.53
N ALA A 3 15.04 -5.42 25.95
CA ALA A 3 16.10 -4.96 25.07
C ALA A 3 16.64 -6.14 24.26
N ALA A 4 16.71 -6.01 22.93
CA ALA A 4 17.48 -6.92 22.10
C ALA A 4 18.91 -7.00 22.67
N PHE A 5 19.35 -8.21 22.99
CA PHE A 5 20.60 -8.45 23.69
C PHE A 5 21.77 -8.06 22.77
N ARG A 6 22.49 -7.01 23.14
CA ARG A 6 23.60 -6.45 22.37
C ARG A 6 24.88 -7.16 22.80
N ASP A 7 25.41 -8.06 21.96
CA ASP A 7 26.70 -8.70 22.24
C ASP A 7 27.81 -8.22 21.28
N ARG A 8 28.90 -7.73 21.89
CA ARG A 8 30.09 -7.18 21.23
C ARG A 8 31.13 -8.27 21.06
N PHE A 9 31.15 -8.94 19.91
CA PHE A 9 32.11 -10.03 19.67
C PHE A 9 33.50 -9.51 19.30
N ARG A 10 34.51 -9.73 20.17
CA ARG A 10 35.95 -9.66 19.82
C ARG A 10 36.47 -11.07 19.50
N ARG A 11 37.12 -11.28 18.35
CA ARG A 11 38.02 -12.44 18.16
C ARG A 11 39.39 -12.11 18.78
N GLY A 12 39.73 -12.79 19.88
CA GLY A 12 41.06 -12.76 20.47
C GLY A 12 42.01 -13.75 19.78
N SER A 13 43.19 -13.28 19.37
CA SER A 13 44.31 -14.09 18.92
C SER A 13 44.95 -14.80 20.12
N ALA A 14 45.15 -16.12 20.03
CA ALA A 14 45.93 -16.90 21.00
C ALA A 14 47.29 -17.26 20.38
N ASP A 15 48.34 -16.70 20.98
CA ASP A 15 49.75 -17.05 20.82
C ASP A 15 50.13 -18.18 21.80
N THR A 16 50.91 -19.16 21.36
CA THR A 16 51.64 -20.10 22.24
C THR A 16 52.88 -20.60 21.49
N GLY A 17 54.05 -20.10 21.90
CA GLY A 17 55.30 -20.20 21.13
C GLY A 17 56.30 -21.32 21.46
N CYS A 18 57.57 -21.02 21.09
CA CYS A 18 58.88 -21.56 21.51
C CYS A 18 59.75 -22.30 20.43
N GLU A 19 60.56 -21.50 19.68
CA GLU A 19 62.02 -21.54 19.30
C GLU A 19 62.86 -22.84 19.11
N PRO A 20 64.09 -22.82 18.52
CA PRO A 20 64.69 -21.96 17.46
C PRO A 20 65.54 -22.72 16.39
N PHE A 21 65.95 -22.06 15.28
CA PHE A 21 67.14 -22.43 14.47
C PHE A 21 67.90 -21.15 14.05
N PRO A 22 69.25 -21.13 14.00
CA PRO A 22 70.00 -19.88 13.92
C PRO A 22 70.55 -19.50 12.52
N SER A 23 70.64 -18.19 12.30
CA SER A 23 71.57 -17.40 11.45
C SER A 23 71.40 -17.33 9.93
N ASP A 24 71.03 -16.14 9.41
CA ASP A 24 71.91 -15.28 8.58
C ASP A 24 71.37 -13.82 8.63
N PRO A 25 72.22 -12.75 8.69
CA PRO A 25 71.78 -11.36 8.85
C PRO A 25 71.79 -10.56 7.53
N ALA A 26 71.21 -9.35 7.59
CA ALA A 26 71.01 -8.34 6.53
C ALA A 26 69.70 -8.54 5.73
N ASP A 27 68.79 -7.57 5.57
CA ASP A 27 68.83 -6.13 5.77
C ASP A 27 67.36 -5.62 5.78
N GLN A 28 67.09 -4.69 6.71
CA GLN A 28 66.20 -3.51 6.59
C GLN A 28 64.68 -3.67 6.42
N ASP A 29 64.00 -3.33 7.52
CA ASP A 29 62.84 -2.43 7.63
C ASP A 29 61.80 -2.46 6.50
N SER A 30 60.71 -3.16 6.77
CA SER A 30 59.37 -2.79 6.29
C SER A 30 58.32 -3.33 7.26
N ASP A 31 58.45 -3.02 8.56
CA ASP A 31 57.30 -3.03 9.48
C ASP A 31 56.43 -1.82 9.15
N GLN A 32 55.72 -1.93 8.03
CA GLN A 32 54.58 -1.09 7.75
C GLN A 32 53.36 -1.88 8.20
N ASP A 33 53.12 -1.85 9.50
CA ASP A 33 51.80 -2.13 10.07
C ASP A 33 50.82 -1.19 9.34
N PRO A 34 49.94 -1.70 8.47
CA PRO A 34 48.89 -0.88 7.92
C PRO A 34 47.97 -0.62 9.10
N GLY A 35 48.02 0.63 9.59
CA GLY A 35 47.30 1.02 10.79
C GLY A 35 45.89 0.45 10.81
N ASP A 36 45.47 0.06 12.01
CA ASP A 36 44.09 0.03 12.47
C ASP A 36 43.41 1.34 12.00
N GLY A 37 42.99 1.37 10.74
CA GLY A 37 41.98 2.29 10.28
C GLY A 37 40.74 1.82 10.99
N GLU A 38 40.19 2.66 11.87
CA GLU A 38 38.98 2.45 12.63
C GLU A 38 37.91 1.78 11.76
N VAL A 39 37.91 0.45 11.73
CA VAL A 39 36.82 -0.34 11.19
C VAL A 39 35.78 -0.26 12.28
N GLY A 40 34.87 0.70 12.12
CA GLY A 40 33.77 0.90 13.05
C GLY A 40 33.12 -0.44 13.37
N GLU A 41 32.72 -0.58 14.63
CA GLU A 41 32.29 -1.85 15.14
C GLU A 41 31.06 -2.37 14.39
N TRP A 42 31.02 -3.67 14.13
CA TRP A 42 29.81 -4.30 13.64
C TRP A 42 28.88 -4.57 14.80
N LEU A 43 27.69 -3.98 14.76
CA LEU A 43 26.60 -4.22 15.69
C LEU A 43 25.77 -5.40 15.22
N ALA A 44 25.32 -6.21 16.16
CA ALA A 44 24.44 -7.36 15.93
C ALA A 44 23.06 -7.11 16.54
N TYR A 45 22.03 -7.20 15.71
CA TYR A 45 20.62 -7.13 16.11
C TYR A 45 20.04 -8.54 16.10
N GLU A 46 19.69 -9.05 17.27
CA GLU A 46 19.08 -10.37 17.41
C GLU A 46 17.56 -10.31 17.19
N LEU A 47 17.12 -10.67 15.98
CA LEU A 47 15.71 -10.58 15.57
C LEU A 47 15.04 -11.96 15.51
N HIS A 48 15.37 -12.85 16.44
CA HIS A 48 14.84 -14.22 16.47
C HIS A 48 13.38 -14.30 16.93
N GLU A 49 12.93 -13.33 17.74
CA GLU A 49 11.53 -13.20 18.18
C GLU A 49 10.65 -12.57 17.10
N TRP A 50 11.24 -11.96 16.08
CA TRP A 50 10.50 -11.33 14.99
C TRP A 50 9.94 -12.37 14.03
N SER A 51 8.73 -12.09 13.53
CA SER A 51 8.12 -12.88 12.47
C SER A 51 9.01 -12.88 11.22
N LEU A 52 8.81 -13.87 10.34
CA LEU A 52 9.51 -13.89 9.05
C LEU A 52 9.13 -12.67 8.20
N GLU A 53 7.86 -12.26 8.26
CA GLU A 53 7.33 -11.13 7.49
C GLU A 53 8.02 -9.81 7.88
N SER A 54 8.12 -9.54 9.18
CA SER A 54 8.74 -8.32 9.72
C SER A 54 10.23 -8.24 9.35
N ARG A 55 10.95 -9.38 9.37
CA ARG A 55 12.35 -9.43 8.91
C ARG A 55 12.50 -9.21 7.41
N VAL A 56 11.56 -9.72 6.60
CA VAL A 56 11.54 -9.46 5.15
C VAL A 56 11.24 -7.98 4.87
N MET A 57 10.30 -7.38 5.60
CA MET A 57 10.00 -5.94 5.50
C MET A 57 11.23 -5.10 5.86
N LEU A 58 11.86 -5.38 7.00
CA LEU A 58 13.11 -4.71 7.41
C LEU A 58 14.20 -4.86 6.35
N GLN A 59 14.33 -6.06 5.75
CA GLN A 59 15.30 -6.29 4.68
C GLN A 59 15.05 -5.42 3.44
N GLN A 60 13.78 -5.24 3.07
CA GLN A 60 13.41 -4.36 1.96
C GLN A 60 13.75 -2.91 2.27
N LEU A 61 13.41 -2.43 3.47
CA LEU A 61 13.74 -1.08 3.92
C LEU A 61 15.25 -0.83 3.91
N LEU A 62 16.04 -1.73 4.51
CA LEU A 62 17.50 -1.65 4.50
C LEU A 62 18.08 -1.58 3.07
N THR A 63 17.46 -2.27 2.11
CA THR A 63 17.88 -2.26 0.71
C THR A 63 17.53 -0.93 0.02
N VAL A 64 16.29 -0.44 0.22
CA VAL A 64 15.82 0.85 -0.32
C VAL A 64 16.68 1.99 0.21
N ASP A 65 16.97 1.96 1.51
CA ASP A 65 17.77 2.96 2.21
C ASP A 65 19.29 2.77 2.07
N LYS A 66 19.71 1.77 1.29
CA LYS A 66 21.11 1.45 0.95
C LYS A 66 21.99 1.28 2.18
N VAL A 67 21.45 0.68 3.23
CA VAL A 67 22.19 0.36 4.45
C VAL A 67 23.10 -0.83 4.18
N VAL A 68 24.39 -0.70 4.47
CA VAL A 68 25.35 -1.80 4.36
C VAL A 68 25.12 -2.77 5.52
N HIS A 69 24.69 -3.98 5.22
CA HIS A 69 24.31 -4.98 6.22
C HIS A 69 24.61 -6.42 5.77
N SER A 70 24.59 -7.35 6.71
CA SER A 70 24.69 -8.79 6.45
C SER A 70 23.82 -9.59 7.41
N TRP A 71 23.14 -10.63 6.92
CA TRP A 71 22.33 -11.52 7.76
C TRP A 71 23.08 -12.79 8.13
N GLN A 72 23.01 -13.16 9.40
CA GLN A 72 23.44 -14.45 9.91
C GLN A 72 22.26 -15.15 10.60
N GLY A 73 21.52 -15.94 9.82
CA GLY A 73 20.29 -16.57 10.29
C GLY A 73 19.21 -15.54 10.61
N THR A 74 18.95 -15.32 11.90
CA THR A 74 17.98 -14.32 12.39
C THR A 74 18.65 -13.06 12.94
N THR A 75 19.97 -12.97 12.81
CA THR A 75 20.77 -11.87 13.35
C THR A 75 21.21 -10.94 12.23
N LEU A 76 20.89 -9.66 12.35
CA LEU A 76 21.28 -8.63 11.40
C LEU A 76 22.59 -7.97 11.88
N MET A 77 23.60 -7.96 11.02
CA MET A 77 24.87 -7.28 11.28
C MET A 77 24.97 -5.99 10.48
N VAL A 78 25.24 -4.88 11.16
CA VAL A 78 25.36 -3.53 10.58
C VAL A 78 26.56 -2.81 11.14
N HIS A 79 27.10 -1.85 10.39
CA HIS A 79 28.19 -1.02 10.87
C HIS A 79 27.67 0.02 11.88
N GLU A 80 28.41 0.30 12.96
CA GLU A 80 28.02 1.24 14.02
C GLU A 80 27.62 2.62 13.49
N SER A 81 28.27 3.09 12.42
CA SER A 81 27.98 4.39 11.83
C SER A 81 26.57 4.50 11.24
N LEU A 82 25.87 3.38 11.10
CA LEU A 82 24.51 3.29 10.58
C LEU A 82 23.50 2.88 11.67
N GLU A 83 23.90 2.77 12.95
CA GLU A 83 23.05 2.37 14.08
C GLU A 83 21.77 3.20 14.13
N GLU A 84 21.88 4.53 14.18
CA GLU A 84 20.73 5.43 14.29
C GLU A 84 19.72 5.25 13.15
N LYS A 85 20.22 4.96 11.95
CA LYS A 85 19.39 4.69 10.78
C LYS A 85 18.71 3.33 10.88
N VAL A 86 19.44 2.30 11.31
CA VAL A 86 18.90 0.95 11.48
C VAL A 86 17.88 0.90 12.61
N ASP A 87 18.13 1.59 13.72
CA ASP A 87 17.19 1.73 14.84
C ASP A 87 15.88 2.37 14.36
N SER A 88 15.96 3.46 13.58
CA SER A 88 14.77 4.09 13.00
C SER A 88 13.97 3.13 12.10
N LEU A 89 14.65 2.32 11.28
CA LEU A 89 13.99 1.35 10.41
C LEU A 89 13.40 0.15 11.20
N VAL A 90 14.04 -0.25 12.29
CA VAL A 90 13.52 -1.29 13.20
C VAL A 90 12.27 -0.78 13.91
N ASP A 91 12.30 0.43 14.44
CA ASP A 91 11.14 1.06 15.07
C ASP A 91 9.98 1.18 14.08
N GLU A 92 10.24 1.59 12.83
CA GLU A 92 9.22 1.69 11.77
C GLU A 92 8.53 0.33 11.50
N VAL A 93 9.28 -0.76 11.43
CA VAL A 93 8.71 -2.10 11.22
C VAL A 93 7.92 -2.57 12.45
N ASP A 94 8.43 -2.33 13.66
CA ASP A 94 7.74 -2.70 14.90
C ASP A 94 6.42 -1.91 15.07
N GLU A 95 6.42 -0.61 14.76
CA GLU A 95 5.21 0.21 14.69
C GLU A 95 4.23 -0.32 13.64
N THR A 96 4.71 -0.73 12.47
CA THR A 96 3.87 -1.31 11.41
C THR A 96 3.22 -2.62 11.86
N GLU A 97 3.97 -3.53 12.49
CA GLU A 97 3.43 -4.78 13.02
C GLU A 97 2.42 -4.54 14.13
N LYS A 98 2.69 -3.60 15.05
CA LYS A 98 1.74 -3.21 16.09
C LYS A 98 0.47 -2.62 15.49
N ALA A 99 0.58 -1.78 14.48
CA ALA A 99 -0.58 -1.23 13.76
C ALA A 99 -1.37 -2.35 13.06
N LYS A 100 -0.70 -3.33 12.47
CA LYS A 100 -1.32 -4.50 11.83
C LYS A 100 -2.01 -5.41 12.85
N GLU A 101 -1.41 -5.64 14.01
CA GLU A 101 -2.00 -6.43 15.09
C GLU A 101 -3.20 -5.70 15.69
N ALA A 102 -3.07 -4.40 15.94
CA ALA A 102 -4.17 -3.54 16.37
C ALA A 102 -5.32 -3.63 15.38
N THR A 103 -5.05 -3.44 14.08
CA THR A 103 -6.08 -3.51 13.04
C THR A 103 -6.71 -4.90 12.89
N SER A 104 -6.06 -5.97 13.32
CA SER A 104 -6.58 -7.34 13.25
C SER A 104 -7.42 -7.77 14.46
N ARG A 105 -7.29 -7.07 15.60
CA ARG A 105 -8.05 -7.35 16.83
C ARG A 105 -9.51 -6.89 16.69
N PRO A 106 -10.48 -7.58 17.31
CA PRO A 106 -11.83 -7.07 17.48
C PRO A 106 -11.87 -5.70 18.20
N ILE A 107 -12.84 -4.86 17.83
CA ILE A 107 -13.09 -3.56 18.46
C ILE A 107 -13.43 -3.78 19.95
N GLY A 108 -12.68 -3.13 20.83
CA GLY A 108 -12.88 -3.10 22.26
C GLY A 108 -13.64 -1.86 22.74
N PRO A 109 -14.08 -1.84 24.01
CA PRO A 109 -14.87 -0.75 24.58
C PRO A 109 -14.10 0.56 24.79
N GLU A 110 -12.76 0.50 24.75
CA GLU A 110 -11.87 1.66 24.91
C GLU A 110 -11.34 2.23 23.60
N ASP A 111 -11.70 1.62 22.45
CA ASP A 111 -11.31 2.12 21.14
C ASP A 111 -12.06 3.41 20.81
N SER A 112 -11.36 4.37 20.19
CA SER A 112 -11.99 5.57 19.64
C SER A 112 -12.63 5.23 18.31
N LEU A 113 -13.94 5.50 18.19
CA LEU A 113 -14.76 5.08 17.07
C LEU A 113 -15.26 6.27 16.26
N THR A 114 -15.26 6.11 14.94
CA THR A 114 -15.94 6.97 13.97
C THR A 114 -17.22 6.27 13.51
N ALA A 115 -18.32 7.02 13.43
CA ALA A 115 -19.62 6.52 12.99
C ALA A 115 -19.94 7.00 11.57
N PHE A 116 -20.39 6.08 10.72
CA PHE A 116 -20.88 6.35 9.37
C PHE A 116 -22.38 6.11 9.31
N GLU A 117 -23.14 7.13 8.91
CA GLU A 117 -24.60 7.07 8.82
C GLU A 117 -25.04 6.20 7.63
N LEU A 118 -25.77 5.12 7.91
CA LEU A 118 -26.28 4.15 6.94
C LEU A 118 -27.82 4.10 6.88
N ALA A 119 -28.52 4.95 7.64
CA ALA A 119 -29.98 4.94 7.72
C ALA A 119 -30.65 5.16 6.35
N GLU A 120 -30.09 6.04 5.51
CA GLU A 120 -30.64 6.35 4.18
C GLU A 120 -30.27 5.30 3.11
N TRP A 121 -29.43 4.32 3.44
CA TRP A 121 -28.92 3.35 2.48
C TRP A 121 -29.88 2.18 2.31
N SER A 122 -29.97 1.65 1.08
CA SER A 122 -30.73 0.43 0.83
C SER A 122 -30.09 -0.78 1.52
N GLU A 123 -30.90 -1.77 1.93
CA GLU A 123 -30.40 -3.01 2.55
C GLU A 123 -29.38 -3.75 1.67
N ALA A 124 -29.60 -3.77 0.36
CA ALA A 124 -28.68 -4.37 -0.59
C ALA A 124 -27.32 -3.66 -0.59
N LEU A 125 -27.31 -2.33 -0.56
CA LEU A 125 -26.08 -1.53 -0.54
C LEU A 125 -25.34 -1.68 0.80
N ARG A 126 -26.05 -1.70 1.92
CA ARG A 126 -25.47 -1.97 3.25
C ARG A 126 -24.84 -3.35 3.33
N ALA A 127 -25.50 -4.38 2.79
CA ALA A 127 -24.95 -5.73 2.74
C ALA A 127 -23.67 -5.79 1.88
N GLU A 128 -23.65 -5.07 0.76
CA GLU A 128 -22.48 -4.98 -0.13
C GLU A 128 -21.29 -4.25 0.53
N LEU A 129 -21.57 -3.22 1.33
CA LEU A 129 -20.57 -2.51 2.12
C LEU A 129 -19.93 -3.44 3.16
N VAL A 130 -20.75 -4.15 3.94
CA VAL A 130 -20.27 -5.11 4.95
C VAL A 130 -19.41 -6.20 4.30
N GLU A 131 -19.83 -6.74 3.16
CA GLU A 131 -19.03 -7.72 2.42
C GLU A 131 -17.65 -7.14 2.03
N ARG A 132 -17.60 -5.92 1.51
CA ARG A 132 -16.33 -5.26 1.17
C ARG A 132 -15.45 -5.00 2.38
N LEU A 133 -16.02 -4.57 3.50
CA LEU A 133 -15.25 -4.34 4.74
C LEU A 133 -14.64 -5.65 5.26
N VAL A 134 -15.37 -6.76 5.19
CA VAL A 134 -14.84 -8.10 5.51
C VAL A 134 -13.70 -8.47 4.56
N GLN A 135 -13.86 -8.27 3.25
CA GLN A 135 -12.82 -8.54 2.26
C GLN A 135 -11.58 -7.67 2.49
N ALA A 136 -11.77 -6.39 2.85
CA ALA A 136 -10.72 -5.45 3.19
C ALA A 136 -10.11 -5.69 4.59
N ARG A 137 -10.67 -6.63 5.37
CA ARG A 137 -10.29 -6.92 6.76
C ARG A 137 -10.29 -5.66 7.63
N VAL A 138 -11.38 -4.91 7.56
CA VAL A 138 -11.62 -3.75 8.41
C VAL A 138 -12.58 -4.17 9.52
N PRO A 139 -12.15 -4.18 10.80
CA PRO A 139 -13.06 -4.42 11.91
C PRO A 139 -14.11 -3.31 12.00
N HIS A 140 -15.36 -3.74 12.17
CA HIS A 140 -16.51 -2.86 12.22
C HIS A 140 -17.59 -3.44 13.12
N LEU A 141 -18.46 -2.56 13.63
CA LEU A 141 -19.70 -2.92 14.33
C LEU A 141 -20.86 -2.23 13.61
N LEU A 142 -22.00 -2.91 13.55
CA LEU A 142 -23.25 -2.32 13.06
C LEU A 142 -24.08 -1.94 14.27
N ASP A 143 -24.39 -0.65 14.39
CA ASP A 143 -25.35 -0.17 15.38
C ASP A 143 -26.76 -0.32 14.80
N THR A 144 -27.57 -1.13 15.46
CA THR A 144 -28.98 -1.33 15.14
C THR A 144 -29.81 -0.60 16.17
N GLU A 145 -30.74 0.24 15.75
CA GLU A 145 -31.64 0.97 16.66
C GLU A 145 -32.45 -0.06 17.50
N GLY A 146 -32.02 -0.31 18.74
CA GLY A 146 -32.67 -1.27 19.65
C GLY A 146 -31.76 -2.18 20.48
N ASP A 147 -30.43 -2.20 20.27
CA ASP A 147 -29.51 -3.06 21.04
C ASP A 147 -28.82 -2.36 22.22
N VAL A 148 -29.33 -1.21 22.67
CA VAL A 148 -28.94 -0.65 23.97
C VAL A 148 -29.83 -1.27 25.03
N PRO A 149 -29.39 -2.30 25.80
CA PRO A 149 -30.03 -2.60 27.05
C PRO A 149 -29.79 -1.39 27.94
N GLU A 150 -30.79 -0.50 28.04
CA GLU A 150 -30.85 0.49 29.10
C GLU A 150 -30.78 -0.29 30.41
N SER A 151 -29.58 -0.30 30.99
CA SER A 151 -29.27 -0.98 32.24
C SER A 151 -29.96 -0.24 33.38
N ASP A 152 -31.28 -0.36 33.47
CA ASP A 152 -32.06 -0.07 34.67
C ASP A 152 -33.52 -0.51 34.45
N ALA A 153 -33.81 -1.79 34.67
CA ALA A 153 -34.90 -2.23 35.54
C ALA A 153 -35.13 -3.74 35.41
N ALA A 154 -35.19 -4.37 36.57
CA ALA A 154 -35.66 -5.72 36.76
C ALA A 154 -37.11 -5.92 36.28
N GLU A 155 -37.39 -7.17 35.93
CA GLU A 155 -38.69 -7.84 35.86
C GLU A 155 -39.48 -7.79 34.53
N GLY A 156 -39.42 -8.92 33.82
CA GLY A 156 -40.65 -9.55 33.31
C GLY A 156 -40.74 -9.67 31.79
N GLY A 157 -40.67 -10.92 31.30
CA GLY A 157 -41.21 -11.30 29.99
C GLY A 157 -40.17 -11.91 29.06
N ALA A 158 -40.05 -13.24 29.10
CA ALA A 158 -39.55 -14.01 27.97
C ALA A 158 -40.53 -13.87 26.79
N ASP A 159 -40.00 -13.92 25.56
CA ASP A 159 -40.68 -13.92 24.27
C ASP A 159 -41.12 -12.56 23.68
N GLN A 160 -40.23 -11.56 23.72
CA GLN A 160 -40.29 -10.49 22.72
C GLN A 160 -39.34 -10.91 21.58
N GLU A 161 -39.88 -11.38 20.47
CA GLU A 161 -39.15 -11.40 19.20
C GLU A 161 -38.79 -9.95 18.90
N THR A 162 -37.60 -9.51 19.32
CA THR A 162 -37.08 -8.21 18.95
C THR A 162 -36.87 -8.28 17.45
N GLU A 163 -37.77 -7.66 16.68
CA GLU A 163 -37.54 -7.40 15.26
C GLU A 163 -36.16 -6.74 15.17
N PRO A 164 -35.22 -7.24 14.33
CA PRO A 164 -33.90 -6.63 14.23
C PRO A 164 -34.10 -5.15 13.91
N GLY A 165 -33.58 -4.28 14.78
CA GLY A 165 -33.62 -2.84 14.58
C GLY A 165 -33.04 -2.46 13.23
N GLU A 166 -33.52 -1.35 12.67
CA GLU A 166 -32.92 -0.83 11.43
C GLU A 166 -31.45 -0.51 11.70
N VAL A 167 -30.55 -0.96 10.81
CA VAL A 167 -29.12 -0.62 10.91
C VAL A 167 -29.00 0.89 10.67
N CYS A 168 -28.62 1.62 11.70
CA CYS A 168 -28.51 3.07 11.65
C CYS A 168 -27.10 3.49 11.28
N ASP A 169 -26.09 2.99 12.02
CA ASP A 169 -24.71 3.45 11.87
C ASP A 169 -23.70 2.30 11.76
N LEU A 170 -22.64 2.53 10.99
CA LEU A 170 -21.45 1.69 10.97
C LEU A 170 -20.38 2.32 11.86
N LEU A 171 -19.98 1.62 12.91
CA LEU A 171 -18.93 2.04 13.83
C LEU A 171 -17.61 1.36 13.46
N VAL A 172 -16.59 2.17 13.23
CA VAL A 172 -15.23 1.72 12.90
C VAL A 172 -14.24 2.45 13.78
N ARG A 173 -13.01 1.96 13.91
CA ARG A 173 -11.99 2.71 14.65
C ARG A 173 -11.60 3.95 13.87
N GLU A 174 -11.29 5.03 14.59
CA GLU A 174 -10.78 6.28 13.99
C GLU A 174 -9.54 6.01 13.11
N ALA A 175 -8.66 5.10 13.52
CA ALA A 175 -7.50 4.69 12.72
C ALA A 175 -7.84 3.94 11.42
N ASP A 176 -9.05 3.41 11.28
CA ASP A 176 -9.55 2.71 10.09
C ASP A 176 -10.48 3.60 9.24
N GLU A 177 -10.75 4.85 9.64
CA GLU A 177 -11.68 5.79 8.98
C GLU A 177 -11.36 5.99 7.50
N ASP A 178 -10.13 6.39 7.16
CA ASP A 178 -9.70 6.61 5.78
C ASP A 178 -9.89 5.35 4.91
N ARG A 179 -9.67 4.16 5.48
CA ARG A 179 -9.83 2.90 4.75
C ARG A 179 -11.30 2.62 4.45
N VAL A 180 -12.19 2.97 5.37
CA VAL A 180 -13.63 2.79 5.24
C VAL A 180 -14.18 3.78 4.23
N GLU A 181 -13.73 5.04 4.25
CA GLU A 181 -14.07 6.05 3.25
C GLU A 181 -13.73 5.57 1.83
N LEU A 182 -12.52 5.02 1.63
CA LEU A 182 -12.12 4.47 0.32
C LEU A 182 -13.04 3.33 -0.15
N VAL A 183 -13.52 2.50 0.77
CA VAL A 183 -14.45 1.40 0.45
C VAL A 183 -15.84 1.95 0.11
N ILE A 184 -16.32 2.94 0.87
CA ILE A 184 -17.61 3.61 0.64
C ILE A 184 -17.58 4.33 -0.72
N ASP A 185 -16.55 5.11 -0.99
CA ASP A 185 -16.39 5.82 -2.27
C ASP A 185 -16.35 4.87 -3.46
N ASP A 186 -15.65 3.74 -3.34
CA ASP A 186 -15.62 2.72 -4.38
C ASP A 186 -16.99 2.08 -4.61
N LEU A 187 -17.72 1.78 -3.53
CA LEU A 187 -19.04 1.19 -3.58
C LEU A 187 -20.06 2.13 -4.24
N LEU A 188 -20.14 3.38 -3.75
CA LEU A 188 -21.06 4.38 -4.29
C LEU A 188 -20.75 4.68 -5.76
N ALA A 189 -19.47 4.77 -6.11
CA ALA A 189 -19.05 4.92 -7.49
C ALA A 189 -19.54 3.78 -8.39
N ARG A 190 -19.52 2.54 -7.90
CA ARG A 190 -20.02 1.38 -8.65
C ARG A 190 -21.54 1.37 -8.76
N GLU A 191 -22.24 1.85 -7.74
CA GLU A 191 -23.70 2.03 -7.80
C GLU A 191 -24.09 3.03 -8.89
N GLU A 192 -23.40 4.18 -8.95
CA GLU A 192 -23.61 5.20 -9.99
C GLU A 192 -23.35 4.68 -11.42
N GLU A 193 -22.56 3.62 -11.55
CA GLU A 193 -22.20 2.98 -12.82
C GLU A 193 -23.07 1.77 -13.14
N ALA A 194 -24.16 1.55 -12.38
CA ALA A 194 -25.03 0.40 -12.57
C ALA A 194 -25.58 0.30 -14.02
N GLN A 195 -25.78 1.43 -14.69
CA GLN A 195 -26.26 1.51 -16.08
C GLN A 195 -25.18 1.33 -17.15
N PHE A 196 -23.91 1.29 -16.79
CA PHE A 196 -22.81 1.18 -17.76
C PHE A 196 -22.58 -0.25 -18.24
N GLU A 197 -21.96 -0.37 -19.41
CA GLU A 197 -21.59 -1.65 -20.02
C GLU A 197 -20.51 -2.33 -19.17
N GLU A 198 -20.75 -3.58 -18.80
CA GLU A 198 -19.73 -4.43 -18.18
C GLU A 198 -18.94 -5.13 -19.29
N LEU A 199 -17.62 -4.95 -19.28
CA LEU A 199 -16.70 -5.59 -20.20
C LEU A 199 -15.83 -6.60 -19.45
N ASP A 200 -15.48 -7.70 -20.11
CA ASP A 200 -14.53 -8.64 -19.55
C ASP A 200 -13.09 -8.09 -19.56
N GLY A 201 -12.17 -8.75 -18.85
CA GLY A 201 -10.80 -8.28 -18.73
C GLY A 201 -10.02 -8.22 -20.06
N LEU A 202 -10.36 -9.08 -21.02
CA LEU A 202 -9.73 -9.07 -22.34
C LEU A 202 -10.25 -7.91 -23.17
N GLU A 203 -11.57 -7.71 -23.19
CA GLU A 203 -12.22 -6.59 -23.89
C GLU A 203 -11.75 -5.23 -23.36
N VAL A 204 -11.57 -5.10 -22.05
CA VAL A 204 -11.01 -3.90 -21.41
C VAL A 204 -9.57 -3.69 -21.86
N ASN A 205 -8.73 -4.73 -21.85
CA ASN A 205 -7.33 -4.62 -22.27
C ASN A 205 -7.20 -4.23 -23.75
N GLU A 206 -8.03 -4.81 -24.63
CA GLU A 206 -8.09 -4.45 -26.05
C GLU A 206 -8.52 -2.98 -26.25
N LEU A 207 -9.50 -2.51 -25.47
CA LEU A 207 -9.98 -1.14 -25.50
C LEU A 207 -8.90 -0.15 -25.04
N LEU A 208 -8.23 -0.43 -23.92
CA LEU A 208 -7.14 0.40 -23.39
C LEU A 208 -5.93 0.42 -24.35
N SER A 209 -5.58 -0.72 -24.93
CA SER A 209 -4.51 -0.84 -25.94
C SER A 209 -4.84 -0.02 -27.19
N SER A 210 -6.09 -0.09 -27.66
CA SER A 210 -6.55 0.67 -28.83
C SER A 210 -6.54 2.17 -28.56
N LEU A 211 -6.93 2.60 -27.37
CA LEU A 211 -6.83 4.00 -26.94
C LEU A 211 -5.36 4.44 -26.85
N PHE A 212 -4.48 3.62 -26.26
CA PHE A 212 -3.06 3.93 -26.15
C PHE A 212 -2.41 4.19 -27.51
N VAL A 213 -2.68 3.33 -28.51
CA VAL A 213 -2.16 3.50 -29.87
C VAL A 213 -2.68 4.80 -30.50
N ALA A 214 -3.94 5.16 -30.25
CA ALA A 214 -4.51 6.41 -30.75
C ALA A 214 -3.85 7.64 -30.09
N CYS A 215 -3.65 7.61 -28.76
CA CYS A 215 -2.95 8.66 -28.02
C CYS A 215 -1.48 8.78 -28.46
N ASP A 216 -0.76 7.67 -28.67
CA ASP A 216 0.65 7.70 -29.10
C ASP A 216 0.81 8.29 -30.52
N ARG A 217 -0.20 8.11 -31.38
CA ARG A 217 -0.25 8.80 -32.68
C ARG A 217 -0.43 10.31 -32.50
N LEU A 218 -1.43 10.75 -31.73
CA LEU A 218 -1.70 12.18 -31.49
C LEU A 218 -0.54 12.90 -30.79
N ARG A 219 0.14 12.21 -29.88
CA ARG A 219 1.34 12.71 -29.21
C ARG A 219 2.48 12.98 -30.19
N LYS A 220 2.65 12.14 -31.21
CA LYS A 220 3.66 12.34 -32.27
C LYS A 220 3.20 13.41 -33.27
N ASP A 221 1.97 13.29 -33.74
CA ASP A 221 1.35 14.22 -34.69
C ASP A 221 -0.12 14.51 -34.29
N PRO A 222 -0.40 15.71 -33.74
CA PRO A 222 -1.75 16.13 -33.37
C PRO A 222 -2.73 16.18 -34.55
N GLY A 223 -2.25 16.18 -35.80
CA GLY A 223 -3.06 16.16 -37.01
C GLY A 223 -3.37 14.76 -37.55
N ASP A 224 -2.91 13.69 -36.90
CA ASP A 224 -3.10 12.32 -37.37
C ASP A 224 -4.59 11.91 -37.33
N LEU A 225 -5.21 11.80 -38.51
CA LEU A 225 -6.64 11.51 -38.64
C LEU A 225 -7.05 10.15 -38.06
N ASP A 226 -6.15 9.15 -38.12
CA ASP A 226 -6.40 7.84 -37.52
C ASP A 226 -6.37 7.93 -35.98
N GLY A 227 -5.44 8.72 -35.42
CA GLY A 227 -5.34 9.02 -34.00
C GLY A 227 -6.59 9.75 -33.49
N VAL A 228 -7.02 10.79 -34.20
CA VAL A 228 -8.27 11.54 -33.90
C VAL A 228 -9.48 10.61 -33.90
N ARG A 229 -9.63 9.78 -34.95
CA ARG A 229 -10.73 8.82 -35.05
C ARG A 229 -10.66 7.73 -33.97
N GLY A 230 -9.45 7.26 -33.67
CA GLY A 230 -9.19 6.26 -32.64
C GLY A 230 -9.59 6.76 -31.26
N VAL A 231 -9.14 7.95 -30.87
CA VAL A 231 -9.55 8.59 -29.61
C VAL A 231 -11.06 8.81 -29.59
N THR A 232 -11.63 9.40 -30.65
CA THR A 232 -13.08 9.66 -30.72
C THR A 232 -13.92 8.40 -30.50
N THR A 233 -13.48 7.27 -31.07
CA THR A 233 -14.21 6.00 -30.96
C THR A 233 -14.03 5.37 -29.59
N ASN A 234 -12.78 5.23 -29.14
CA ASN A 234 -12.46 4.50 -27.90
C ASN A 234 -12.83 5.30 -26.65
N ALA A 235 -12.67 6.63 -26.67
CA ALA A 235 -13.05 7.50 -25.56
C ALA A 235 -14.55 7.44 -25.26
N ARG A 236 -15.38 7.45 -26.32
CA ARG A 236 -16.84 7.32 -26.18
C ARG A 236 -17.27 5.97 -25.62
N ARG A 237 -16.51 4.90 -25.92
CA ARG A 237 -16.76 3.58 -25.34
C ARG A 237 -16.35 3.56 -23.88
N ILE A 238 -15.12 3.99 -23.55
CA ILE A 238 -14.62 4.08 -22.17
C ILE A 238 -15.56 4.87 -21.26
N ALA A 239 -16.12 5.99 -21.74
CA ALA A 239 -17.08 6.80 -20.98
C ALA A 239 -18.36 6.05 -20.55
N ARG A 240 -18.64 4.87 -21.13
CA ARG A 240 -19.85 4.07 -20.89
C ARG A 240 -19.53 2.67 -20.35
N VAL A 241 -18.29 2.43 -19.97
CA VAL A 241 -17.84 1.16 -19.39
C VAL A 241 -17.81 1.30 -17.87
N ARG A 242 -18.45 0.36 -17.19
CA ARG A 242 -18.41 0.22 -15.73
C ARG A 242 -16.98 -0.10 -15.30
N THR A 243 -16.61 0.30 -14.08
CA THR A 243 -15.31 -0.04 -13.47
C THR A 243 -15.02 -1.54 -13.58
N PRO A 244 -13.97 -1.93 -14.33
CA PRO A 244 -13.61 -3.33 -14.50
C PRO A 244 -13.11 -3.98 -13.20
N PHE A 245 -13.16 -5.31 -13.16
CA PHE A 245 -12.55 -6.07 -12.06
C PHE A 245 -11.04 -5.78 -11.96
N GLY A 246 -10.54 -5.61 -10.73
CA GLY A 246 -9.13 -5.26 -10.48
C GLY A 246 -8.82 -3.76 -10.52
N PHE A 247 -9.78 -2.92 -10.88
CA PHE A 247 -9.68 -1.46 -10.78
C PHE A 247 -10.54 -0.94 -9.62
N SER A 248 -10.02 0.06 -8.90
CA SER A 248 -10.85 0.88 -8.02
C SER A 248 -11.69 1.83 -8.88
N ALA A 249 -12.93 2.04 -8.46
CA ALA A 249 -13.88 2.89 -9.18
C ALA A 249 -13.46 4.37 -9.22
N PRO A 250 -12.84 4.95 -8.18
CA PRO A 250 -12.26 6.29 -8.27
C PRO A 250 -11.20 6.41 -9.38
N ASN A 251 -10.23 5.47 -9.43
CA ASN A 251 -9.17 5.51 -10.43
C ASN A 251 -9.72 5.32 -11.86
N TRP A 252 -10.71 4.45 -12.04
CA TRP A 252 -11.37 4.29 -13.33
C TRP A 252 -12.16 5.54 -13.74
N ARG A 253 -12.87 6.17 -12.80
CA ARG A 253 -13.57 7.44 -13.05
C ARG A 253 -12.59 8.54 -13.47
N ASP A 254 -11.45 8.66 -12.82
CA ASP A 254 -10.41 9.62 -13.18
C ASP A 254 -9.84 9.38 -14.59
N LEU A 255 -9.64 8.11 -14.97
CA LEU A 255 -9.27 7.75 -16.32
C LEU A 255 -10.36 8.18 -17.32
N ARG A 256 -11.64 7.89 -17.05
CA ARG A 256 -12.75 8.31 -17.93
C ARG A 256 -12.83 9.82 -18.08
N ASN A 257 -12.65 10.57 -16.99
CA ASN A 257 -12.65 12.03 -17.01
C ASN A 257 -11.51 12.56 -17.87
N SER A 258 -10.29 12.08 -17.66
CA SER A 258 -9.12 12.49 -18.44
C SER A 258 -9.25 12.14 -19.93
N VAL A 259 -9.83 10.98 -20.23
CA VAL A 259 -10.15 10.56 -21.61
C VAL A 259 -11.26 11.41 -22.22
N GLY A 260 -12.21 11.87 -21.41
CA GLY A 260 -13.24 12.85 -21.80
C GLY A 260 -12.65 14.21 -22.15
N GLU A 261 -11.73 14.73 -21.33
CA GLU A 261 -11.00 15.98 -21.61
C GLU A 261 -10.23 15.89 -22.94
N LEU A 262 -9.55 14.77 -23.18
CA LEU A 262 -8.87 14.53 -24.45
C LEU A 262 -9.88 14.48 -25.63
N LEU A 263 -11.03 13.85 -25.44
CA LEU A 263 -12.09 13.81 -26.46
C LEU A 263 -12.61 15.22 -26.79
N ASP A 264 -12.78 16.07 -25.78
CA ASP A 264 -13.25 17.45 -25.96
C ASP A 264 -12.20 18.28 -26.71
N LEU A 265 -10.91 18.13 -26.41
CA LEU A 265 -9.83 18.75 -27.17
C LEU A 265 -9.80 18.30 -28.62
N VAL A 266 -9.98 17.00 -28.88
CA VAL A 266 -10.04 16.43 -30.23
C VAL A 266 -11.28 16.90 -31.00
N ALA A 267 -12.40 17.11 -30.31
CA ALA A 267 -13.66 17.55 -30.91
C ALA A 267 -13.69 19.06 -31.18
N SER A 268 -12.89 19.86 -30.46
CA SER A 268 -12.82 21.29 -30.61
C SER A 268 -11.99 21.69 -31.85
N GLU A 269 -12.60 22.43 -32.77
CA GLU A 269 -11.93 22.92 -33.97
C GLU A 269 -10.87 24.01 -33.66
N ASP A 270 -11.01 24.68 -32.51
CA ASP A 270 -10.14 25.77 -32.05
C ASP A 270 -9.11 25.31 -31.00
N ALA A 271 -9.00 23.99 -30.74
CA ALA A 271 -8.03 23.49 -29.76
C ALA A 271 -6.59 23.78 -30.16
N ASP A 272 -5.79 24.19 -29.18
CA ASP A 272 -4.35 24.33 -29.36
C ASP A 272 -3.72 22.94 -29.60
N ARG A 273 -2.86 22.85 -30.62
CA ARG A 273 -2.21 21.59 -31.00
C ARG A 273 -1.16 21.15 -29.98
N ASP A 274 -0.55 22.10 -29.28
CA ASP A 274 0.43 21.80 -28.23
C ASP A 274 -0.30 21.30 -26.97
N ASP A 275 -1.45 21.88 -26.61
CA ASP A 275 -2.30 21.37 -25.51
C ASP A 275 -2.80 19.95 -25.81
N LEU A 276 -3.26 19.70 -27.04
CA LEU A 276 -3.68 18.37 -27.48
C LEU A 276 -2.52 17.36 -27.40
N ARG A 277 -1.31 17.79 -27.83
CA ARG A 277 -0.11 16.95 -27.75
C ARG A 277 0.26 16.61 -26.32
N GLU A 278 0.21 17.60 -25.42
CA GLU A 278 0.54 17.43 -24.01
C GLU A 278 -0.46 16.49 -23.33
N MET A 279 -1.75 16.69 -23.55
CA MET A 279 -2.79 15.81 -23.02
C MET A 279 -2.65 14.39 -23.57
N ALA A 280 -2.39 14.22 -24.87
CA ALA A 280 -2.11 12.91 -25.46
C ALA A 280 -0.85 12.25 -24.87
N HIS A 281 0.18 13.03 -24.53
CA HIS A 281 1.37 12.53 -23.85
C HIS A 281 1.04 11.98 -22.46
N ARG A 282 0.36 12.79 -21.65
CA ARG A 282 -0.08 12.38 -20.31
C ARG A 282 -0.94 11.12 -20.36
N MET A 283 -1.89 11.06 -21.28
CA MET A 283 -2.75 9.89 -21.47
C MET A 283 -1.98 8.65 -21.90
N SER A 284 -1.01 8.77 -22.81
CA SER A 284 -0.14 7.64 -23.17
C SER A 284 0.67 7.13 -21.98
N ASP A 285 1.21 8.01 -21.14
CA ASP A 285 1.97 7.60 -19.95
C ASP A 285 1.08 6.89 -18.93
N THR A 286 -0.12 7.41 -18.66
CA THR A 286 -1.09 6.75 -17.77
C THR A 286 -1.47 5.36 -18.32
N LEU A 287 -1.88 5.26 -19.59
CA LEU A 287 -2.30 4.00 -20.20
C LEU A 287 -1.18 2.96 -20.24
N ARG A 288 0.08 3.39 -20.39
CA ARG A 288 1.25 2.49 -20.37
C ARG A 288 1.45 1.79 -19.02
N THR A 289 0.97 2.38 -17.93
CA THR A 289 1.04 1.71 -16.61
C THR A 289 -0.05 0.66 -16.42
N LEU A 290 -1.09 0.68 -17.27
CA LEU A 290 -2.28 -0.15 -17.15
C LEU A 290 -2.33 -1.32 -18.16
N VAL A 291 -1.48 -1.30 -19.20
CA VAL A 291 -1.46 -2.25 -20.32
C VAL A 291 -0.13 -3.00 -20.39
#